data_AF-A0A4Y9JB78-F1
#
_entry.id   AF-A0A4Y9JB78-F1
#
_cell.length_a   1.000
_cell.length_b   1.000
_cell.length_c   1.000
_cell.angle_alpha   90.00
_cell.angle_beta   90.00
_cell.angle_gamma   90.00
#
_symmetry.space_group_name_H-M   'P 1'
#
loop_
_entity.id
_entity.type
_entity.pdbx_description
1 polymer ?
#
loop_
_entity_poly.entity_id
_entity_poly.type
_entity_poly.pdbx_seq_one_letter_code
_entity_poly.pdbx_strand_id
1 'polypeptide(L)'
;MEKAQNRLVRQSNIELLRIVAMLGIIASHFSVFGHFDFPINTISMNRLWIQFLPLAGNIGVNIFVLISGYFLIHKTTLEWRKVLAIWLQLSTYSLPFFLLGIAIGPAKFDVHWAFTYIVPILYRKWWFISCYIVLLILSPYIN
;
A
#
# COMPACT_ATOMS: atom_id res chain seq x y z
N MET A 1 -5.68 17.33 -39.82
CA MET A 1 -4.75 16.36 -39.19
C MET A 1 -4.53 16.81 -37.75
N GLU A 2 -5.45 16.47 -36.84
CA GLU A 2 -5.46 17.01 -35.47
C GLU A 2 -5.71 15.87 -34.47
N LYS A 3 -4.77 14.93 -34.44
CA LYS A 3 -4.66 13.93 -33.37
C LYS A 3 -3.19 13.84 -32.96
N ALA A 4 -2.66 14.96 -32.48
CA ALA A 4 -1.37 15.01 -31.80
C ALA A 4 -1.60 15.24 -30.30
N GLN A 5 -2.04 14.18 -29.65
CA GLN A 5 -1.46 13.73 -28.38
C GLN A 5 -1.27 14.78 -27.28
N ASN A 6 -2.33 14.99 -26.47
CA ASN A 6 -2.21 15.51 -25.10
C ASN A 6 -1.41 14.50 -24.25
N ARG A 7 -0.08 14.51 -24.36
CA ARG A 7 0.80 13.75 -23.47
C ARG A 7 0.83 14.54 -22.17
N LEU A 8 0.12 14.05 -21.14
CA LEU A 8 0.16 14.63 -19.80
C LEU A 8 1.63 14.90 -19.41
N VAL A 9 1.94 16.16 -19.10
CA VAL A 9 3.30 16.55 -18.71
C VAL A 9 3.66 15.80 -17.44
N ARG A 10 4.78 15.07 -17.48
CA ARG A 10 5.26 14.27 -16.35
C ARG A 10 5.66 15.19 -15.19
N GLN A 11 5.08 14.95 -14.02
CA GLN A 11 5.35 15.72 -12.80
C GLN A 11 6.36 14.99 -11.90
N SER A 12 7.66 15.18 -12.16
CA SER A 12 8.75 14.52 -11.43
C SER A 12 8.75 14.79 -9.92
N ASN A 13 8.32 15.99 -9.50
CA ASN A 13 8.16 16.36 -8.10
C ASN A 13 7.11 15.51 -7.38
N ILE A 14 5.98 15.23 -8.03
CA ILE A 14 4.92 14.38 -7.48
C ILE A 14 5.35 12.91 -7.49
N GLU A 15 6.05 12.47 -8.53
CA GLU A 15 6.64 11.12 -8.55
C GLU A 15 7.64 10.92 -7.40
N LEU A 16 8.54 11.87 -7.17
CA LEU A 16 9.48 11.85 -6.04
C LEU A 16 8.75 11.82 -4.70
N LEU A 17 7.71 12.66 -4.54
CA LEU A 17 6.89 12.68 -3.33
C LEU A 17 6.23 11.32 -3.06
N ARG A 18 5.75 10.64 -4.10
CA ARG A 18 5.19 9.28 -3.98
C ARG A 18 6.24 8.27 -3.52
N ILE A 19 7.46 8.35 -4.04
CA ILE A 19 8.56 7.45 -3.63
C ILE A 19 8.90 7.69 -2.15
N VAL A 20 9.03 8.94 -1.73
CA VAL A 20 9.28 9.29 -0.32
C VAL A 20 8.15 8.79 0.59
N ALA A 21 6.89 8.95 0.16
CA ALA A 21 5.74 8.43 0.87
C ALA A 21 5.77 6.89 1.00
N MET A 22 6.09 6.17 -0.09
CA MET A 22 6.24 4.71 -0.06
C MET A 22 7.34 4.26 0.91
N LEU A 23 8.49 4.95 0.94
CA LEU A 23 9.58 4.64 1.87
C LEU A 23 9.15 4.86 3.33
N GLY A 24 8.41 5.92 3.63
CA GLY A 24 7.85 6.15 4.96
C GLY A 24 6.88 5.05 5.41
N ILE A 25 6.03 4.57 4.49
CA ILE A 25 5.11 3.45 4.75
C ILE A 25 5.89 2.16 5.06
N ILE A 26 6.92 1.84 4.27
CA ILE A 26 7.76 0.65 4.49
C ILE A 26 8.48 0.75 5.84
N ALA A 27 9.07 1.91 6.16
CA ALA A 27 9.79 2.11 7.42
C ALA A 27 8.87 1.99 8.65
N SER A 28 7.63 2.46 8.54
CA SER A 28 6.59 2.27 9.57
C SER A 28 6.23 0.79 9.77
N HIS A 29 6.06 0.02 8.69
CA HIS A 29 5.78 -1.41 8.82
C HIS A 29 6.97 -2.15 9.42
N PHE A 30 8.19 -1.77 9.04
CA PHE A 30 9.40 -2.31 9.63
C PHE A 30 9.49 -2.02 11.13
N SER A 31 9.18 -0.79 11.57
CA SER A 31 9.24 -0.43 12.99
C SER A 31 8.17 -1.14 13.84
N VAL A 32 6.98 -1.38 13.29
CA VAL A 32 5.87 -2.04 13.99
C VAL A 32 6.01 -3.56 14.01
N PHE A 33 6.39 -4.18 12.89
CA PHE A 33 6.48 -5.64 12.75
C PHE A 33 7.91 -6.20 12.95
N GLY A 34 8.90 -5.34 13.21
CA GLY A 34 10.29 -5.73 13.38
C GLY A 34 10.64 -6.34 14.74
N HIS A 35 9.67 -6.44 15.67
CA HIS A 35 9.84 -7.03 17.00
C HIS A 35 11.04 -6.44 17.78
N PHE A 36 11.17 -5.11 17.78
CA PHE A 36 12.22 -4.42 18.51
C PHE A 36 11.94 -4.37 20.01
N ASP A 37 12.77 -5.05 20.79
CA ASP A 37 12.70 -5.01 22.26
C ASP A 37 13.69 -3.99 22.82
N PHE A 38 13.15 -2.96 23.47
CA PHE A 38 13.93 -1.93 24.16
C PHE A 38 13.67 -1.98 25.67
N PRO A 39 14.73 -1.94 26.52
CA PRO A 39 14.55 -1.85 27.96
C PRO A 39 13.78 -0.58 28.33
N ILE A 40 12.75 -0.71 29.16
CA ILE A 40 11.81 0.36 29.53
C ILE A 40 12.55 1.59 30.09
N ASN A 41 13.59 1.35 30.88
CA ASN A 41 14.34 2.36 31.62
C ASN A 41 15.46 3.03 30.82
N THR A 42 15.61 2.66 29.54
CA THR A 42 16.67 3.21 28.68
C THR A 42 16.08 4.03 27.54
N ILE A 43 16.50 5.28 27.45
CA ILE A 43 16.28 6.12 26.27
C ILE A 43 17.52 5.97 25.41
N SER A 44 17.36 5.40 24.22
CA SER A 44 18.41 5.31 23.22
C SER A 44 17.95 5.99 21.94
N MET A 45 18.90 6.51 21.17
CA MET A 45 18.60 7.14 19.87
C MET A 45 17.86 6.17 18.93
N ASN A 46 18.23 4.88 18.97
CA ASN A 46 17.56 3.83 18.19
C ASN A 46 16.09 3.65 18.58
N ARG A 47 15.79 3.65 19.89
CA ARG A 47 14.42 3.56 20.40
C ARG A 47 13.57 4.75 19.92
N LEU A 48 14.13 5.96 19.99
CA LEU A 48 13.44 7.16 19.52
C LEU A 48 13.15 7.07 18.01
N TRP A 49 14.14 6.74 17.19
CA TRP A 49 13.95 6.60 15.74
C TRP A 49 12.84 5.60 15.40
N ILE A 50 12.86 4.40 15.99
CA ILE A 50 11.85 3.37 15.74
C ILE A 50 10.46 3.82 16.19
N GLN A 51 10.33 4.63 17.24
CA GLN A 51 9.04 5.19 17.67
C GLN A 51 8.53 6.33 16.78
N PHE A 52 9.40 7.04 16.05
CA PHE A 52 8.99 8.06 15.09
C PHE A 52 8.57 7.50 13.73
N LEU A 53 9.13 6.37 13.30
CA LEU A 53 8.82 5.77 11.99
C LEU A 53 7.32 5.46 11.75
N PRO A 54 6.51 5.04 12.74
CA PRO A 54 5.08 4.86 12.57
C PRO A 54 4.36 6.13 12.07
N LEU A 55 4.78 7.30 12.54
CA LEU A 55 4.23 8.59 12.13
C LEU A 55 4.48 8.85 10.64
N ALA A 56 5.69 8.54 10.16
CA ALA A 56 6.05 8.67 8.75
C ALA A 56 5.16 7.80 7.84
N GLY A 57 4.76 6.61 8.33
CA GLY A 57 3.82 5.74 7.61
C GLY A 57 2.44 6.36 7.46
N ASN A 58 1.88 6.91 8.54
CA ASN A 58 0.57 7.56 8.50
C ASN A 58 0.56 8.78 7.57
N ILE A 59 1.61 9.61 7.63
CA ILE A 59 1.79 10.74 6.72
C ILE A 59 1.91 10.24 5.28
N GLY A 60 2.72 9.21 5.02
CA GLY A 60 2.89 8.62 3.70
C GLY A 60 1.59 8.10 3.09
N VAL A 61 0.77 7.40 3.88
CA VAL A 61 -0.56 6.92 3.44
C VAL A 61 -1.45 8.09 3.02
N ASN A 62 -1.54 9.14 3.84
CA ASN A 62 -2.37 10.30 3.54
C ASN A 62 -1.91 11.02 2.26
N ILE A 63 -0.59 11.23 2.10
CA ILE A 63 -0.01 11.80 0.88
C ILE A 63 -0.38 10.95 -0.34
N PHE A 64 -0.26 9.62 -0.24
CA PHE A 64 -0.56 8.73 -1.34
C PHE A 64 -2.03 8.80 -1.78
N VAL A 65 -2.96 8.86 -0.82
CA VAL A 65 -4.39 9.01 -1.08
C VAL A 65 -4.69 10.37 -1.71
N LEU A 66 -4.13 11.46 -1.19
CA LEU A 66 -4.32 12.82 -1.73
C LEU A 66 -3.82 12.94 -3.17
N ILE A 67 -2.63 12.41 -3.47
CA ILE A 67 -2.09 12.41 -4.84
C ILE A 67 -2.99 11.58 -5.76
N SER A 68 -3.51 10.45 -5.28
CA SER A 68 -4.45 9.63 -6.06
C SER A 68 -5.73 10.41 -6.38
N GLY A 69 -6.33 11.07 -5.38
CA GLY A 69 -7.49 11.94 -5.59
C GLY A 69 -7.23 13.08 -6.57
N TYR A 70 -6.08 13.76 -6.44
CA TYR A 70 -5.67 14.84 -7.34
C TYR A 70 -5.66 14.44 -8.82
N PHE A 71 -5.12 13.25 -9.15
CA PHE A 71 -5.12 12.77 -10.54
C PHE A 71 -6.44 12.14 -10.99
N LEU A 72 -7.29 11.71 -10.05
CA LEU A 72 -8.59 11.14 -10.38
C LEU A 72 -9.68 12.19 -10.56
N ILE A 73 -9.48 13.44 -10.14
CA ILE A 73 -10.54 14.48 -10.11
C ILE A 73 -11.27 14.69 -11.43
N HIS A 74 -10.59 14.53 -12.57
CA HIS A 74 -11.21 14.69 -13.89
C HIS A 74 -11.69 13.37 -14.51
N LYS A 75 -11.55 12.24 -13.82
CA LYS A 75 -12.04 10.94 -14.27
C LYS A 75 -13.49 10.73 -13.83
N THR A 76 -14.37 10.70 -14.83
CA THR A 76 -15.82 10.47 -14.66
C THR A 76 -16.23 9.01 -14.83
N THR A 77 -15.32 8.14 -15.30
CA THR A 77 -15.61 6.72 -15.55
C THR A 77 -14.76 5.80 -14.69
N LEU A 78 -15.41 4.79 -14.12
CA LEU A 78 -14.75 3.71 -13.41
C LEU A 78 -14.09 2.74 -14.40
N GLU A 79 -12.78 2.56 -14.25
CA GLU A 79 -12.03 1.58 -15.04
C GLU A 79 -11.86 0.28 -14.26
N TRP A 80 -12.86 -0.61 -14.37
CA TRP A 80 -12.82 -1.94 -13.75
C TRP A 80 -11.54 -2.72 -14.04
N ARG A 81 -10.98 -2.55 -15.24
CA ARG A 81 -9.69 -3.14 -15.62
C ARG A 81 -8.55 -2.76 -14.66
N LYS A 82 -8.53 -1.53 -14.13
CA LYS A 82 -7.52 -1.08 -13.16
C LYS A 82 -7.73 -1.72 -11.80
N VAL A 83 -8.97 -1.78 -11.33
CA VAL A 83 -9.32 -2.43 -10.06
C VAL A 83 -8.92 -3.90 -10.10
N LEU A 84 -9.30 -4.62 -11.17
CA LEU A 84 -8.94 -6.02 -11.37
C LEU A 84 -7.42 -6.21 -11.52
N ALA A 85 -6.72 -5.31 -12.22
CA ALA A 85 -5.27 -5.38 -12.35
C ALA A 85 -4.57 -5.25 -10.98
N ILE A 86 -4.99 -4.30 -10.14
CA ILE A 86 -4.46 -4.14 -8.78
C ILE A 86 -4.73 -5.41 -7.97
N TRP A 87 -5.96 -5.92 -8.00
CA TRP A 87 -6.32 -7.11 -7.26
C TRP A 87 -5.50 -8.36 -7.69
N LEU A 88 -5.38 -8.59 -9.00
CA LEU A 88 -4.61 -9.71 -9.54
C LEU A 88 -3.12 -9.58 -9.22
N GLN A 89 -2.55 -8.39 -9.32
CA GLN A 89 -1.16 -8.14 -8.95
C GLN A 89 -0.93 -8.54 -7.49
N LEU A 90 -1.74 -8.05 -6.56
CA LEU A 90 -1.58 -8.34 -5.14
C LEU A 90 -1.73 -9.83 -4.83
N SER A 91 -2.74 -10.47 -5.43
CA SER A 91 -2.97 -11.90 -5.28
C SER A 91 -1.79 -12.70 -5.80
N THR A 92 -1.23 -12.31 -6.96
CA THR A 92 -0.07 -12.97 -7.57
C THR A 92 1.20 -12.81 -6.72
N TYR A 93 1.47 -11.59 -6.22
CA TYR A 93 2.64 -11.34 -5.38
C TYR A 93 2.51 -11.97 -3.99
N SER A 94 1.30 -12.14 -3.45
CA SER A 94 1.09 -12.75 -2.14
C SER A 94 1.45 -14.24 -2.10
N LEU A 95 1.27 -14.96 -3.21
CA LEU A 95 1.42 -16.41 -3.26
C LEU A 95 2.88 -16.87 -3.02
N PRO A 96 3.91 -16.31 -3.68
CA PRO A 96 5.31 -16.61 -3.36
C PRO A 96 5.67 -16.36 -1.89
N PHE A 97 5.22 -15.25 -1.30
CA PHE A 97 5.50 -14.96 0.12
C PHE A 97 4.83 -15.96 1.06
N PHE A 98 3.61 -16.42 0.74
CA PHE A 98 2.94 -17.48 1.48
C PHE A 98 3.71 -18.80 1.39
N LEU A 99 4.13 -19.21 0.18
CA LEU A 99 4.92 -20.42 -0.04
C LEU A 99 6.28 -20.36 0.67
N LEU A 100 6.96 -19.21 0.65
CA LEU A 100 8.20 -18.98 1.39
C LEU A 100 7.97 -19.11 2.91
N GLY A 101 6.86 -18.57 3.43
CA GLY A 101 6.51 -18.71 4.84
C GLY A 101 6.30 -20.16 5.27
N ILE A 102 5.75 -21.01 4.38
CA ILE A 102 5.65 -22.46 4.64
C ILE A 102 7.03 -23.12 4.59
N ALA A 103 7.85 -22.79 3.59
CA ALA A 103 9.16 -23.39 3.40
C ALA A 103 10.14 -23.08 4.54
N ILE A 104 10.06 -21.89 5.14
CA ILE A 104 10.95 -21.46 6.25
C ILE A 104 10.50 -22.05 7.60
N GLY A 105 9.32 -22.68 7.68
CA GLY A 105 8.85 -23.42 8.85
C GLY A 105 7.99 -22.72 9.91
N PRO A 106 7.75 -21.39 9.95
CA PRO A 106 6.84 -20.80 10.93
C PRO A 106 5.35 -21.02 10.59
N ALA A 107 5.01 -21.37 9.34
CA ALA A 107 3.65 -21.55 8.89
C ALA A 107 3.34 -23.00 8.50
N LYS A 108 2.23 -23.55 9.00
CA LYS A 108 1.67 -24.81 8.50
C LYS A 108 0.76 -24.53 7.31
N PHE A 109 0.77 -25.40 6.30
CA PHE A 109 -0.15 -25.29 5.19
C PHE A 109 -1.59 -25.48 5.69
N ASP A 110 -2.43 -24.50 5.40
CA ASP A 110 -3.85 -24.49 5.72
C ASP A 110 -4.58 -23.79 4.57
N VAL A 111 -5.59 -24.46 4.04
CA VAL A 111 -6.40 -24.01 2.91
C VAL A 111 -7.14 -22.72 3.25
N HIS A 112 -7.58 -22.56 4.50
CA HIS A 112 -8.23 -21.33 4.96
C HIS A 112 -7.23 -20.14 4.91
N TRP A 113 -6.00 -20.35 5.37
CA TRP A 113 -4.96 -19.32 5.29
C TRP A 113 -4.57 -19.04 3.84
N ALA A 114 -4.42 -20.05 2.98
CA ALA A 114 -4.16 -19.87 1.56
C ALA A 114 -5.23 -19.00 0.87
N PHE A 115 -6.51 -19.25 1.15
CA PHE A 115 -7.61 -18.46 0.61
C PHE A 115 -7.61 -17.02 1.13
N THR A 116 -7.21 -16.82 2.39
CA THR A 116 -7.05 -15.48 3.00
C THR A 116 -5.97 -14.65 2.30
N TYR A 117 -4.89 -15.28 1.83
CA TYR A 117 -3.83 -14.59 1.08
C TYR A 117 -4.24 -14.28 -0.38
N ILE A 118 -5.03 -15.15 -1.01
CA ILE A 118 -5.49 -14.99 -2.41
C ILE A 118 -6.68 -14.02 -2.54
N VAL A 119 -7.51 -13.88 -1.51
CA VAL A 119 -8.64 -12.93 -1.50
C VAL A 119 -8.41 -11.83 -0.46
N PRO A 120 -7.33 -11.03 -0.59
CA PRO A 120 -6.89 -10.13 0.46
C PRO A 120 -7.86 -8.96 0.73
N ILE A 121 -8.75 -8.63 -0.22
CA ILE A 121 -9.71 -7.52 -0.10
C ILE A 121 -10.75 -7.78 1.00
N LEU A 122 -11.14 -9.04 1.21
CA LEU A 122 -12.20 -9.38 2.19
C LEU A 122 -11.66 -9.45 3.63
N TYR A 123 -10.34 -9.49 3.81
CA TYR A 123 -9.72 -9.66 5.12
C TYR A 123 -8.96 -8.39 5.53
N ARG A 124 -9.13 -7.96 6.79
CA ARG A 124 -8.50 -6.73 7.35
C ARG A 124 -6.96 -6.65 7.25
N LYS A 125 -6.28 -7.72 6.82
CA LYS A 125 -4.82 -7.75 6.65
C LYS A 125 -4.32 -6.74 5.62
N TRP A 126 -5.14 -6.37 4.63
CA TRP A 126 -4.77 -5.44 3.56
C TRP A 126 -5.68 -4.21 3.58
N TRP A 127 -5.83 -3.62 4.76
CA TRP A 127 -6.76 -2.52 5.02
C TRP A 127 -6.61 -1.37 4.01
N PHE A 128 -5.38 -0.96 3.70
CA PHE A 128 -5.10 0.16 2.82
C PHE A 128 -5.62 -0.09 1.39
N ILE A 129 -5.34 -1.27 0.84
CA ILE A 129 -5.81 -1.64 -0.50
C ILE A 129 -7.31 -1.75 -0.57
N SER A 130 -7.94 -2.29 0.48
CA SER A 130 -9.39 -2.40 0.56
C SER A 130 -10.03 -1.01 0.50
N CYS A 131 -9.53 -0.07 1.31
CA CYS A 131 -9.94 1.34 1.26
C CYS A 131 -9.64 1.99 -0.09
N TYR A 132 -8.48 1.70 -0.68
CA TYR A 132 -8.08 2.27 -1.97
C TYR A 132 -8.97 1.81 -3.12
N ILE A 133 -9.34 0.53 -3.16
CA ILE A 133 -10.28 0.00 -4.15
C ILE A 133 -11.65 0.64 -3.99
N VAL A 134 -12.14 0.79 -2.76
CA VAL A 134 -13.40 1.51 -2.49
C VAL A 134 -13.30 2.96 -2.98
N LEU A 135 -12.19 3.65 -2.72
CA LEU A 135 -11.95 5.00 -3.22
C LEU A 135 -11.97 5.06 -4.76
N LEU A 136 -11.37 4.09 -5.45
CA LEU A 136 -11.41 4.02 -6.91
C LEU A 136 -12.82 3.79 -7.44
N ILE A 137 -13.60 2.93 -6.79
CA ILE A 137 -15.00 2.65 -7.16
C ILE A 137 -15.88 3.88 -6.94
N LEU A 138 -15.65 4.62 -5.85
CA LEU A 138 -16.40 5.81 -5.50
C LEU A 138 -15.93 7.08 -6.20
N SER A 139 -14.72 7.10 -6.78
CA SER A 139 -14.17 8.30 -7.41
C SER A 139 -15.08 8.99 -8.43
N PRO A 140 -15.80 8.30 -9.35
CA PRO A 140 -16.68 8.99 -10.30
C PRO A 140 -17.92 9.62 -9.65
N TYR A 141 -18.23 9.29 -8.40
CA TYR A 141 -19.35 9.86 -7.65
C TYR A 141 -18.91 10.99 -6.70
N ILE A 142 -17.63 11.04 -6.34
CA ILE A 142 -17.05 12.07 -5.45
C ILE A 142 -16.58 13.28 -6.27
N ASN A 143 -16.16 13.06 -7.52
CA ASN A 143 -15.60 14.06 -8.42
C ASN A 143 -16.64 14.79 -9.26
#